data_AF-A0A9D6LZK3-F1
#
_entry.id   AF-A0A9D6LZK3-F1
#
_cell.length_a   1.000
_cell.length_b   1.000
_cell.length_c   1.000
_cell.angle_alpha   90.00
_cell.angle_beta   90.00
_cell.angle_gamma   90.00
#
_symmetry.space_group_name_H-M   'P 1'
#
loop_
_entity.id
_entity.type
_entity.pdbx_description
1 polymer ?
#
loop_
_entity_poly.entity_id
_entity_poly.type
_entity_poly.pdbx_seq_one_letter_code
_entity_poly.pdbx_strand_id
1 'polypeptide(L)'
;MHGTQQATSDTGVYRLAGAVLLQAIQDATSHSAGKRAGALRWMMSNAEATFSFSFICRVLNRDPEEVRRFCERQMAARQKPRLLFRDEMNLRRDHVALNSSLSDPRAALR
;
A
#
# COMPACT_ATOMS: atom_id res chain seq x y z
N MET A 1 19.68 50.97 4.88
CA MET A 1 18.44 50.19 4.95
C MET A 1 18.33 49.40 3.65
N HIS A 2 18.69 48.12 3.64
CA HIS A 2 18.72 47.30 2.43
C HIS A 2 17.73 46.14 2.55
N GLY A 3 16.76 46.10 1.63
CA GLY A 3 16.26 44.87 0.97
C GLY A 3 15.42 43.87 1.76
N THR A 4 14.15 44.17 2.02
CA THR A 4 13.11 43.18 2.40
C THR A 4 12.39 42.61 1.17
N GLN A 5 13.11 41.99 0.22
CA GLN A 5 12.50 41.40 -1.00
C GLN A 5 12.67 39.89 -1.15
N GLN A 6 13.13 39.18 -0.12
CA GLN A 6 13.42 37.73 -0.22
C GLN A 6 12.27 36.80 0.19
N ALA A 7 11.16 37.33 0.74
CA ALA A 7 10.08 36.53 1.32
C ALA A 7 9.09 35.91 0.31
N THR A 8 9.06 36.37 -0.94
CA THR A 8 8.02 35.95 -1.92
C THR A 8 8.48 34.84 -2.86
N SER A 9 9.77 34.78 -3.22
CA SER A 9 10.32 33.76 -4.13
C SER A 9 10.37 32.38 -3.49
N ASP A 10 10.76 32.30 -2.22
CA ASP A 10 10.84 31.02 -1.49
C ASP A 10 9.45 30.38 -1.39
N THR A 11 8.43 31.16 -1.05
CA THR A 11 7.05 30.66 -0.94
C THR A 11 6.56 29.96 -2.21
N GLY A 12 6.95 30.44 -3.41
CA GLY A 12 6.60 29.81 -4.67
C GLY A 12 7.24 28.44 -4.87
N VAL A 13 8.54 28.32 -4.57
CA VAL A 13 9.29 27.07 -4.68
C VAL A 13 8.80 26.03 -3.67
N TYR A 14 8.53 26.44 -2.42
CA TYR A 14 7.96 25.55 -1.39
C TYR A 14 6.59 25.00 -1.79
N ARG A 15 5.70 25.84 -2.33
CA ARG A 15 4.38 25.41 -2.81
C ARG A 15 4.49 24.43 -3.97
N LEU A 16 5.36 24.72 -4.94
CA LEU A 16 5.59 23.83 -6.09
C LEU A 16 6.18 22.48 -5.64
N ALA A 17 7.22 22.51 -4.81
CA ALA A 17 7.84 21.31 -4.25
C ALA A 17 6.82 20.46 -3.48
N GLY A 18 5.97 21.10 -2.67
CA GLY A 18 4.89 20.43 -1.95
C GLY A 18 3.86 19.81 -2.88
N ALA A 19 3.42 20.52 -3.93
CA ALA A 19 2.48 20.01 -4.91
C ALA A 19 3.03 18.81 -5.67
N VAL A 20 4.29 18.88 -6.12
CA VAL A 20 4.97 17.77 -6.82
C VAL A 20 5.08 16.55 -5.92
N LEU A 21 5.51 16.73 -4.66
CA LEU A 21 5.63 15.63 -3.72
C LEU A 21 4.27 14.99 -3.42
N LEU A 22 3.23 15.80 -3.20
CA LEU A 22 1.89 15.32 -2.93
C LEU A 22 1.33 14.52 -4.11
N GLN A 23 1.49 15.03 -5.34
CA GLN A 23 1.07 14.35 -6.56
C GLN A 23 1.79 13.00 -6.71
N ALA A 24 3.10 12.97 -6.47
CA ALA A 24 3.89 11.75 -6.55
C ALA A 24 3.41 10.70 -5.52
N ILE A 25 3.10 11.11 -4.29
CA ILE A 25 2.55 10.21 -3.25
C ILE A 25 1.17 9.68 -3.66
N GLN A 26 0.31 10.54 -4.20
CA GLN A 26 -1.00 10.12 -4.71
C GLN A 26 -0.88 9.11 -5.85
N ASP A 27 0.03 9.36 -6.80
CA ASP A 27 0.25 8.47 -7.94
C ASP A 27 0.85 7.13 -7.51
N ALA A 28 1.83 7.14 -6.58
CA ALA A 28 2.45 5.96 -5.99
C ALA A 28 1.42 5.08 -5.24
N THR A 29 0.43 5.70 -4.62
CA THR A 29 -0.64 4.99 -3.90
C THR A 29 -1.88 4.72 -4.76
N SER A 30 -1.90 5.14 -6.03
CA SER A 30 -3.05 4.96 -6.92
C SER A 30 -3.22 3.51 -7.41
N HIS A 31 -4.42 3.18 -7.92
CA HIS A 31 -4.71 1.89 -8.57
C HIS A 31 -4.20 1.81 -10.02
N SER A 32 -3.79 2.94 -10.60
CA SER A 32 -3.26 2.96 -11.98
C SER A 32 -1.82 2.46 -11.97
N ALA A 33 -1.60 1.26 -12.52
CA ALA A 33 -0.27 0.65 -12.59
C ALA A 33 0.77 1.56 -13.26
N GLY A 34 0.39 2.29 -14.32
CA GLY A 34 1.27 3.22 -15.02
C GLY A 34 1.69 4.42 -14.15
N LYS A 35 0.72 5.08 -13.52
CA LYS A 35 1.00 6.22 -12.62
C LYS A 35 1.85 5.80 -11.43
N ARG A 36 1.51 4.67 -10.81
CA ARG A 36 2.25 4.09 -9.69
C ARG A 36 3.69 3.76 -10.07
N ALA A 37 3.91 3.04 -11.17
CA ALA A 37 5.25 2.69 -11.62
C ALA A 37 6.08 3.93 -11.95
N GLY A 38 5.47 4.94 -12.58
CA GLY A 38 6.11 6.22 -12.86
C GLY A 38 6.56 6.95 -11.60
N ALA A 39 5.66 7.10 -10.62
CA ALA A 39 5.94 7.77 -9.36
C ALA A 39 7.02 7.05 -8.53
N LEU A 40 6.92 5.71 -8.39
CA LEU A 40 7.90 4.92 -7.66
C LEU A 40 9.30 5.01 -8.30
N ARG A 41 9.38 4.92 -9.63
CA ARG A 41 10.64 5.09 -10.35
C ARG A 41 11.24 6.47 -10.13
N TRP A 42 10.43 7.53 -10.12
CA TRP A 42 10.90 8.88 -9.83
C TRP A 42 11.40 9.01 -8.37
N MET A 43 10.68 8.46 -7.40
CA MET A 43 11.08 8.46 -5.98
C MET A 43 12.36 7.65 -5.68
N MET A 44 12.61 6.59 -6.45
CA MET A 44 13.81 5.75 -6.32
C MET A 44 14.99 6.25 -7.16
N SER A 45 14.78 7.27 -7.99
CA SER A 45 15.84 7.80 -8.84
C SER A 45 16.91 8.50 -8.01
N ASN A 46 18.17 8.12 -8.25
CA ASN A 46 19.35 8.79 -7.67
C ASN A 46 19.83 9.98 -8.52
N ALA A 47 19.05 10.40 -9.53
CA ALA A 47 19.43 11.50 -10.38
C ALA A 47 19.48 12.82 -9.60
N GLU A 48 20.63 13.51 -9.65
CA GLU A 48 20.79 14.87 -9.11
C GLU A 48 20.32 15.94 -10.10
N ALA A 49 19.10 15.77 -10.61
CA ALA A 49 18.47 16.76 -11.49
C ALA A 49 17.77 17.87 -10.67
N THR A 50 17.56 19.02 -11.31
CA THR A 50 16.60 20.03 -10.85
C THR A 50 15.22 19.36 -10.67
N PHE A 51 14.61 19.54 -9.50
CA PHE A 51 13.36 18.86 -9.09
C PHE A 51 13.45 17.32 -9.00
N SER A 52 14.61 16.79 -8.64
CA SER A 52 14.70 15.40 -8.16
C SER A 52 13.91 15.21 -6.86
N PHE A 53 13.52 13.97 -6.58
CA PHE A 53 12.85 13.60 -5.33
C PHE A 53 13.67 14.03 -4.10
N SER A 54 14.97 13.71 -4.10
CA SER A 54 15.90 14.10 -3.03
C SER A 54 15.99 15.61 -2.85
N PHE A 55 16.01 16.38 -3.94
CA PHE A 55 16.01 17.84 -3.87
C PHE A 55 14.71 18.37 -3.23
N ILE A 56 13.56 17.86 -3.66
CA ILE A 56 12.25 18.28 -3.12
C ILE A 56 12.12 17.94 -1.64
N CYS A 57 12.57 16.75 -1.22
CA CYS A 57 12.63 16.36 0.18
C CYS A 57 13.50 17.31 1.00
N ARG A 58 14.70 17.68 0.51
CA ARG A 58 15.57 18.66 1.18
C ARG A 58 14.91 20.04 1.30
N VAL A 59 14.31 20.55 0.22
CA VAL A 59 13.59 21.83 0.22
C VAL A 59 12.49 21.84 1.28
N LEU A 60 11.71 20.76 1.36
CA LEU A 60 10.59 20.63 2.29
C LEU A 60 10.99 20.19 3.71
N ASN A 61 12.30 20.06 3.99
CA ASN A 61 12.83 19.54 5.25
C ASN A 61 12.21 18.18 5.64
N ARG A 62 12.19 17.24 4.69
CA ARG A 62 11.69 15.87 4.85
C ARG A 62 12.79 14.86 4.55
N ASP A 63 12.78 13.76 5.29
CA ASP A 63 13.64 12.63 5.03
C ASP A 63 13.08 11.79 3.86
N PRO A 64 13.87 11.55 2.79
CA PRO A 64 13.43 10.75 1.64
C PRO A 64 12.96 9.33 2.01
N GLU A 65 13.59 8.73 3.02
CA GLU A 65 13.39 7.34 3.40
C GLU A 65 12.12 7.18 4.23
N GLU A 66 11.81 8.17 5.07
CA GLU A 66 10.51 8.27 5.74
C GLU A 66 9.36 8.38 4.75
N VAL A 67 9.52 9.16 3.68
CA VAL A 67 8.49 9.32 2.64
C VAL A 67 8.30 8.03 1.84
N ARG A 68 9.39 7.33 1.50
CA ARG A 68 9.32 6.01 0.84
C ARG A 68 8.61 4.99 1.70
N ARG A 69 9.01 4.85 2.98
CA ARG A 69 8.37 3.96 3.95
C ARG A 69 6.89 4.29 4.16
N PHE A 70 6.53 5.58 4.14
CA PHE A 70 5.13 5.98 4.19
C PHE A 70 4.35 5.44 2.99
N CYS A 71 4.86 5.58 1.77
CA CYS A 71 4.22 5.05 0.56
C CYS A 71 4.08 3.53 0.61
N GLU A 72 5.14 2.82 1.03
CA GLU A 72 5.12 1.35 1.20
C GLU A 72 4.03 0.91 2.16
N ARG A 73 3.92 1.55 3.34
CA ARG A 73 2.87 1.25 4.32
C ARG A 73 1.47 1.49 3.77
N GLN A 74 1.26 2.56 3.01
CA GLN A 74 -0.03 2.86 2.38
C GLN A 74 -0.40 1.82 1.30
N MET A 75 0.58 1.33 0.55
CA MET A 75 0.37 0.27 -0.43
C MET A 75 0.07 -1.07 0.24
N ALA A 76 0.78 -1.42 1.31
CA ALA A 76 0.56 -2.63 2.08
C ALA A 76 -0.80 -2.65 2.78
N ALA A 77 -1.23 -1.53 3.37
CA ALA A 77 -2.54 -1.41 4.01
C ALA A 77 -3.73 -1.60 3.05
N ARG A 78 -3.54 -1.27 1.76
CA ARG A 78 -4.55 -1.50 0.71
C ARG A 78 -4.60 -2.95 0.25
N GLN A 79 -3.52 -3.70 0.45
CA GLN A 79 -3.47 -5.14 0.25
C GLN A 79 -3.97 -5.86 1.52
N LYS A 80 -5.23 -5.64 1.92
CA LYS A 80 -5.83 -6.49 2.94
C LYS A 80 -5.78 -7.96 2.47
N PRO A 81 -5.30 -8.90 3.29
CA PRO A 81 -5.35 -10.31 2.95
C PRO A 81 -6.82 -10.74 2.85
N ARG A 82 -7.20 -11.37 1.72
CA ARG A 82 -8.47 -12.09 1.57
C ARG A 82 -8.46 -13.43 2.34
N LEU A 83 -7.97 -13.41 3.57
CA LEU A 83 -7.87 -14.54 4.48
C LEU A 83 -8.27 -13.95 5.83
N LEU A 84 -9.53 -14.10 6.26
CA LEU A 84 -9.94 -15.05 7.29
C LEU A 84 -11.47 -15.31 7.20
N PHE A 85 -11.97 -15.85 6.09
CA PHE A 85 -13.36 -16.32 5.99
C PHE A 85 -13.47 -17.60 5.14
N ARG A 86 -12.51 -18.52 5.27
CA ARG A 86 -12.55 -19.82 4.57
C ARG A 86 -12.32 -21.04 5.45
N ASP A 87 -12.05 -20.89 6.76
CA ASP A 87 -11.88 -22.04 7.65
C ASP A 87 -13.15 -22.44 8.43
N GLU A 88 -14.18 -21.59 8.52
CA GLU A 88 -15.42 -21.95 9.25
C GLU A 88 -16.35 -22.91 8.48
N MET A 89 -16.12 -23.15 7.20
CA MET A 89 -16.97 -24.04 6.39
C MET A 89 -16.49 -25.50 6.30
N ASN A 90 -15.32 -25.84 6.85
CA ASN A 90 -14.81 -27.21 6.81
C ASN A 90 -15.04 -28.02 8.10
N LEU A 91 -15.47 -27.40 9.20
CA LEU A 91 -15.71 -28.10 10.47
C LEU A 91 -17.10 -28.74 10.63
N ARG A 92 -17.97 -28.69 9.61
CA ARG A 92 -19.32 -29.28 9.66
C ARG A 92 -19.50 -30.58 8.86
N ARG A 93 -18.44 -31.12 8.25
CA ARG A 93 -18.55 -32.30 7.38
C ARG A 93 -18.22 -33.65 8.03
N ASP A 94 -17.60 -33.66 9.20
CA ASP A 94 -17.12 -34.92 9.80
C ASP A 94 -18.04 -35.52 10.87
N HIS A 95 -19.22 -34.93 11.12
CA HIS A 95 -20.14 -35.42 12.17
C HIS A 95 -21.31 -36.28 11.66
N VAL A 96 -21.36 -36.68 10.38
CA VAL A 96 -22.43 -37.54 9.83
C VAL A 96 -21.84 -38.74 9.09
N ALA A 97 -21.06 -39.57 9.79
CA ALA A 97 -20.60 -40.85 9.24
C ALA A 97 -20.34 -41.93 10.30
N LEU A 98 -21.05 -41.93 11.44
CA LEU A 98 -20.84 -42.94 12.49
C LEU A 98 -22.11 -43.56 13.11
N ASN A 99 -23.29 -43.43 12.46
CA ASN A 99 -24.52 -44.11 12.90
C ASN A 99 -25.19 -44.89 11.75
N SER A 100 -24.43 -45.71 11.02
CA SER A 100 -25.01 -46.59 9.99
C SER A 100 -24.22 -47.89 9.87
N SER A 101 -24.20 -48.70 10.92
CA SER A 101 -24.07 -50.16 10.75
C SER A 101 -24.50 -50.89 12.02
N LEU A 102 -25.17 -52.03 11.82
CA LEU A 102 -25.75 -52.96 12.81
C LEU A 102 -27.11 -52.57 13.41
N SER A 103 -28.12 -52.57 12.54
CA SER A 103 -29.37 -53.25 12.85
C SER A 103 -29.49 -54.40 11.86
N ASP A 104 -29.34 -55.62 12.37
CA ASP A 104 -29.38 -56.87 11.61
C ASP A 104 -30.76 -57.54 11.83
N PRO A 105 -31.65 -57.56 10.83
CA PRO A 105 -32.85 -58.36 10.89
C PRO A 105 -32.87 -59.38 9.73
N ARG A 106 -32.80 -60.67 10.09
CA ARG A 106 -33.21 -61.85 9.29
C ARG A 106 -32.20 -62.41 8.28
N ALA A 107 -31.13 -63.01 8.79
CA ALA A 107 -30.56 -64.25 8.23
C ALA A 107 -30.25 -65.17 9.43
N ALA A 108 -30.73 -66.40 9.58
CA ALA A 108 -31.42 -67.31 8.69
C ALA A 108 -32.36 -68.22 9.51
N LEU A 109 -33.61 -68.33 9.08
CA LEU A 109 -34.42 -69.52 9.31
C LEU A 109 -33.95 -70.58 8.30
N ARG A 110 -33.24 -71.60 8.77
CA ARG A 110 -33.29 -72.99 8.29
C ARG A 110 -32.38 -73.88 9.12
#